data_AF-A0A7W0HJH3-F1
#
_entry.id   AF-A0A7W0HJH3-F1
#
_cell.length_a   1.000
_cell.length_b   1.000
_cell.length_c   1.000
_cell.angle_alpha   90.00
_cell.angle_beta   90.00
_cell.angle_gamma   90.00
#
_symmetry.space_group_name_H-M   'P 1'
#
loop_
_entity.id
_entity.type
_entity.pdbx_description
1 polymer ?
#
loop_
_entity_poly.entity_id
_entity_poly.type
_entity_poly.pdbx_seq_one_letter_code
_entity_poly.pdbx_strand_id
1 'polypeptide(L)'
;MIVFLKYLKFLLPVITAALIFFGCYPRPVGPPGPEGKPLAWTEMNFEQRKAHMRRKVLPPASELFESWRPGRYADANCTLCHGPDARKQKFSMPTKHLPRLSGALLLGPEFAQHPETTRLKLNRLVPLMTDALGVKPFSIITRRGFGCYSCHLGPDGPVFGN
;
A
#
# COMPACT_ATOMS: atom_id res chain seq x y z
N MET A 1 23.16 42.85 10.35
CA MET A 1 23.72 41.88 9.37
C MET A 1 24.26 40.57 10.01
N ILE A 2 23.87 40.22 11.25
CA ILE A 2 24.41 39.03 11.96
C ILE A 2 23.31 37.99 12.29
N VAL A 3 22.04 38.39 12.31
CA VAL A 3 20.91 37.50 12.63
C VAL A 3 20.49 36.62 11.44
N PHE A 4 20.58 37.13 10.20
CA PHE A 4 20.19 36.41 8.98
C PHE A 4 21.09 35.19 8.69
N LEU A 5 22.37 35.27 9.07
CA LEU A 5 23.36 34.19 8.89
C LEU A 5 23.14 33.00 9.85
N LYS A 6 22.47 33.20 10.99
CA LYS A 6 22.20 32.13 11.96
C LYS A 6 21.07 31.21 11.47
N TYR A 7 20.02 31.75 10.84
CA TYR A 7 18.91 30.95 10.32
C TYR A 7 19.28 30.15 9.07
N LEU A 8 20.23 30.65 8.26
CA LEU A 8 20.72 29.93 7.08
C LEU A 8 21.42 28.61 7.43
N LYS A 9 22.07 28.53 8.60
CA LYS A 9 22.72 27.31 9.11
C LYS A 9 21.76 26.26 9.65
N PHE A 10 20.53 26.65 10.04
CA PHE A 10 19.47 25.72 10.48
C PHE A 10 18.54 25.30 9.32
N LEU A 11 18.50 26.06 8.23
CA LEU A 11 17.76 25.68 7.02
C LEU A 11 18.47 24.55 6.23
N LEU A 12 19.81 24.50 6.27
CA LEU A 12 20.62 23.53 5.52
C LEU A 12 20.45 22.04 5.96
N PRO A 13 20.34 21.69 7.26
CA PRO A 13 20.06 20.32 7.68
C PRO A 13 18.59 19.88 7.45
N VAL A 14 17.65 20.83 7.37
CA VAL A 14 16.23 20.53 7.12
C VAL A 14 16.01 20.17 5.64
N ILE A 15 16.73 20.84 4.72
CA ILE A 15 16.65 20.56 3.29
C ILE A 15 17.31 19.20 2.95
N THR A 16 18.38 18.82 3.64
CA THR A 16 19.02 17.50 3.46
C THR A 16 18.18 16.35 4.03
N ALA A 17 17.46 16.56 5.13
CA ALA A 17 16.50 15.56 5.65
C ALA A 17 15.25 15.41 4.76
N ALA A 18 14.82 16.47 4.04
CA ALA A 18 13.67 16.42 3.15
C ALA A 18 13.90 15.59 1.87
N LEU A 19 15.17 15.44 1.43
CA LEU A 19 15.52 14.62 0.27
C LEU A 19 15.54 13.12 0.56
N ILE A 20 15.55 12.71 1.84
CA ILE A 20 15.62 11.29 2.23
C ILE A 20 14.25 10.57 2.12
N PHE A 21 13.14 11.32 2.11
CA PHE A 21 11.79 10.73 1.97
C PHE A 21 11.31 10.56 0.52
N PHE A 22 12.12 10.97 -0.47
CA PHE A 22 11.85 10.72 -1.89
C PHE A 22 12.64 9.49 -2.38
N GLY A 23 12.30 8.30 -1.88
CA GLY A 23 12.60 7.11 -2.67
C GLY A 23 12.00 7.28 -4.07
N CYS A 24 12.78 7.06 -5.12
CA CYS A 24 12.27 7.14 -6.49
C CYS A 24 11.18 6.07 -6.68
N TYR A 25 9.92 6.51 -6.72
CA TYR A 25 8.77 5.66 -7.03
C TYR A 25 8.26 5.97 -8.43
N PRO A 26 7.71 4.99 -9.16
CA PRO A 26 7.61 3.57 -8.79
C PRO A 26 8.97 2.87 -8.77
N ARG A 27 9.18 1.99 -7.78
CA ARG A 27 10.39 1.16 -7.72
C ARG A 27 10.17 -0.11 -8.55
N PRO A 28 11.14 -0.48 -9.40
CA PRO A 28 11.11 -1.78 -10.07
C PRO A 28 11.13 -2.95 -9.07
N VAL A 29 10.17 -3.86 -9.18
CA VAL A 29 10.04 -5.04 -8.30
C VAL A 29 9.79 -6.34 -9.08
N GLY A 30 9.65 -6.23 -10.40
CA GLY A 30 9.26 -7.32 -11.28
C GLY A 30 10.42 -8.12 -11.86
N PRO A 31 10.09 -9.07 -12.75
CA PRO A 31 11.11 -9.74 -13.55
C PRO A 31 11.83 -8.74 -14.48
N PRO A 32 12.99 -9.12 -15.03
CA PRO A 32 13.66 -8.35 -16.09
C PRO A 32 12.72 -8.12 -17.28
N GLY A 33 12.68 -6.87 -17.74
CA GLY A 33 12.01 -6.46 -18.97
C GLY A 33 12.90 -6.61 -20.21
N PRO A 34 12.48 -6.06 -21.36
CA PRO A 34 13.22 -6.17 -22.63
C PRO A 34 14.66 -5.63 -22.57
N GLU A 35 14.90 -4.58 -21.79
CA GLU A 35 16.23 -3.99 -21.57
C GLU A 35 17.03 -4.67 -20.45
N GLY A 36 16.56 -5.80 -19.92
CA GLY A 36 17.19 -6.49 -18.78
C GLY A 36 16.99 -5.80 -17.42
N LYS A 37 16.46 -4.58 -17.38
CA LYS A 37 16.11 -3.89 -16.14
C LYS A 37 14.83 -4.50 -15.53
N PRO A 38 14.72 -4.64 -14.20
CA PRO A 38 13.47 -5.08 -13.58
C PRO A 38 12.31 -4.17 -13.95
N LEU A 39 11.12 -4.74 -14.09
CA LEU A 39 9.90 -3.97 -14.37
C LEU A 39 9.31 -3.36 -13.10
N ALA A 40 8.78 -2.14 -13.18
CA ALA A 40 7.85 -1.59 -12.21
C ALA A 40 6.51 -2.33 -12.25
N TRP A 41 5.76 -2.26 -11.15
CA TRP A 41 4.44 -2.91 -11.03
C TRP A 41 3.47 -2.57 -12.16
N THR A 42 3.47 -1.31 -12.59
CA THR A 42 2.61 -0.79 -13.68
C THR A 42 2.97 -1.38 -15.04
N GLU A 43 4.24 -1.75 -15.25
CA GLU A 43 4.76 -2.28 -16.51
C GLU A 43 4.55 -3.80 -16.64
N MET A 44 4.32 -4.49 -15.52
CA MET A 44 4.06 -5.92 -15.51
C MET A 44 2.70 -6.26 -16.15
N ASN A 45 2.68 -7.30 -16.99
CA ASN A 45 1.46 -7.90 -17.49
C ASN A 45 0.74 -8.74 -16.40
N PHE A 46 -0.45 -9.25 -16.72
CA PHE A 46 -1.28 -9.99 -15.76
C PHE A 46 -0.60 -11.22 -15.16
N GLU A 47 0.04 -12.07 -15.98
CA GLU A 47 0.70 -13.28 -15.46
C GLU A 47 1.94 -12.94 -14.63
N GLN A 48 2.70 -11.89 -15.01
CA GLN A 48 3.81 -11.38 -14.21
C GLN A 48 3.32 -10.86 -12.85
N ARG A 49 2.25 -10.05 -12.82
CA ARG A 49 1.64 -9.55 -11.57
C ARG A 49 1.13 -10.69 -10.69
N LYS A 50 0.44 -11.67 -11.26
CA LYS A 50 -0.05 -12.86 -10.55
C LYS A 50 1.10 -13.68 -9.96
N ALA A 51 2.16 -13.89 -10.73
CA ALA A 51 3.35 -14.60 -10.27
C ALA A 51 4.07 -13.82 -9.16
N HIS A 52 4.14 -12.50 -9.27
CA HIS A 52 4.67 -11.61 -8.24
C HIS A 52 3.83 -11.66 -6.96
N MET A 53 2.50 -11.52 -7.07
CA MET A 53 1.58 -11.63 -5.94
C MET A 53 1.78 -12.95 -5.19
N ARG A 54 1.85 -14.08 -5.91
CA ARG A 54 2.05 -15.40 -5.31
C ARG A 54 3.39 -15.53 -4.57
N ARG A 55 4.47 -14.93 -5.09
CA ARG A 55 5.83 -15.12 -4.54
C ARG A 55 6.25 -14.08 -3.53
N LYS A 56 5.75 -12.84 -3.64
CA LYS A 56 6.27 -11.68 -2.93
C LYS A 56 5.25 -11.00 -2.04
N VAL A 57 3.95 -11.20 -2.28
CA VAL A 57 2.88 -10.54 -1.53
C VAL A 57 2.15 -11.52 -0.62
N LEU A 58 1.67 -12.63 -1.17
CA LEU A 58 0.83 -13.58 -0.44
C LEU A 58 1.57 -14.17 0.79
N PRO A 59 2.82 -14.66 0.70
CA PRO A 59 3.47 -15.27 1.86
C PRO A 59 3.60 -14.33 3.08
N PRO A 60 4.19 -13.12 2.97
CA PRO A 60 4.29 -12.24 4.14
C PRO A 60 2.94 -11.67 4.57
N ALA A 61 1.96 -11.51 3.67
CA ALA A 61 0.61 -11.12 4.07
C ALA A 61 -0.08 -12.22 4.87
N SER A 62 0.00 -13.48 4.42
CA SER A 62 -0.54 -14.63 5.13
C SER A 62 0.11 -14.78 6.51
N GLU A 63 1.44 -14.64 6.61
CA GLU A 63 2.15 -14.66 7.89
C GLU A 63 1.69 -13.55 8.83
N LEU A 64 1.50 -12.33 8.32
CA LEU A 64 1.00 -11.21 9.11
C LEU A 64 -0.41 -11.49 9.68
N PHE A 65 -1.30 -12.05 8.86
CA PHE A 65 -2.66 -12.37 9.28
C PHE A 65 -2.69 -13.52 10.28
N GLU A 66 -1.94 -14.60 10.02
CA GLU A 66 -1.85 -15.74 10.92
C GLU A 66 -1.24 -15.34 12.26
N SER A 67 -0.20 -14.50 12.27
CA SER A 67 0.38 -13.97 13.51
C SER A 67 -0.60 -13.11 14.32
N TRP A 68 -1.53 -12.42 13.66
CA TRP A 68 -2.50 -11.55 14.33
C TRP A 68 -3.70 -12.32 14.91
N ARG A 69 -4.20 -13.33 14.19
CA ARG A 69 -5.30 -14.20 14.61
C ARG A 69 -4.99 -15.64 14.17
N PRO A 70 -4.19 -16.37 14.95
CA PRO A 70 -3.81 -17.74 14.63
C PRO A 70 -5.03 -18.64 14.42
N GLY A 71 -4.93 -19.58 13.49
CA GLY A 71 -6.00 -20.52 13.11
C GLY A 71 -7.10 -19.92 12.24
N ARG A 72 -7.43 -18.62 12.42
CA ARG A 72 -8.44 -17.94 11.57
C ARG A 72 -7.95 -17.76 10.14
N TYR A 73 -6.63 -17.60 9.95
CA TYR A 73 -6.03 -17.27 8.67
C TYR A 73 -5.04 -18.35 8.18
N ALA A 74 -5.13 -19.57 8.71
CA ALA A 74 -4.26 -20.69 8.34
C ALA A 74 -4.29 -20.99 6.83
N ASP A 75 -5.46 -20.81 6.20
CA ASP A 75 -5.67 -21.01 4.76
C ASP A 75 -5.68 -19.69 3.95
N ALA A 76 -5.00 -18.66 4.44
CA ALA A 76 -4.90 -17.37 3.78
C ALA A 76 -4.39 -17.53 2.34
N ASN A 77 -5.26 -17.20 1.39
CA ASN A 77 -5.01 -17.32 -0.05
C ASN A 77 -5.51 -16.06 -0.79
N CYS A 78 -5.46 -16.07 -2.12
CA CYS A 78 -5.83 -14.92 -2.95
C CYS A 78 -7.24 -14.36 -2.64
N THR A 79 -8.20 -15.20 -2.24
CA THR A 79 -9.58 -14.79 -1.98
C THR A 79 -9.73 -14.00 -0.69
N LEU A 80 -8.78 -14.10 0.25
CA LEU A 80 -8.80 -13.32 1.49
C LEU A 80 -8.89 -11.82 1.21
N CYS A 81 -8.16 -11.36 0.20
CA CYS A 81 -8.16 -9.97 -0.21
C CYS A 81 -9.12 -9.73 -1.38
N HIS A 82 -9.06 -10.58 -2.42
CA HIS A 82 -9.78 -10.32 -3.68
C HIS A 82 -11.23 -10.83 -3.72
N GLY A 83 -11.63 -11.65 -2.74
CA GLY A 83 -12.94 -12.27 -2.65
C GLY A 83 -13.10 -13.57 -3.43
N PRO A 84 -14.24 -14.25 -3.28
CA PRO A 84 -14.49 -15.57 -3.89
C PRO A 84 -14.52 -15.51 -5.42
N ASP A 85 -15.01 -14.42 -6.01
CA ASP A 85 -15.06 -14.22 -7.47
C ASP A 85 -13.78 -13.62 -8.06
N ALA A 86 -12.66 -13.65 -7.33
CA ALA A 86 -11.41 -13.00 -7.74
C ALA A 86 -10.97 -13.35 -9.16
N ARG A 87 -11.11 -14.62 -9.59
CA ARG A 87 -10.77 -15.03 -10.96
C ARG A 87 -11.63 -14.34 -12.01
N LYS A 88 -12.96 -14.26 -11.81
CA LYS A 88 -13.89 -13.60 -12.73
C LYS A 88 -13.60 -12.10 -12.83
N GLN A 89 -13.25 -11.48 -11.70
CA GLN A 89 -12.90 -10.06 -11.63
C GLN A 89 -11.42 -9.79 -11.93
N LYS A 90 -10.67 -10.78 -12.43
CA LYS A 90 -9.23 -10.68 -12.73
C LYS A 90 -8.40 -10.10 -11.57
N PHE A 91 -8.79 -10.42 -10.33
CA PHE A 91 -8.14 -9.96 -9.10
C PHE A 91 -8.07 -8.44 -8.97
N SER A 92 -9.05 -7.73 -9.56
CA SER A 92 -9.11 -6.27 -9.51
C SER A 92 -9.23 -5.75 -8.08
N MET A 93 -8.64 -4.58 -7.86
CA MET A 93 -8.70 -3.82 -6.62
C MET A 93 -8.91 -2.33 -6.95
N PRO A 94 -9.64 -1.56 -6.12
CA PRO A 94 -10.34 -1.99 -4.92
C PRO A 94 -11.51 -2.96 -5.21
N THR A 95 -11.94 -3.72 -4.20
CA THR A 95 -12.98 -4.75 -4.33
C THR A 95 -14.17 -4.48 -3.42
N LYS A 96 -15.37 -4.93 -3.86
CA LYS A 96 -16.58 -4.93 -3.04
C LYS A 96 -16.62 -6.04 -1.98
N HIS A 97 -15.68 -6.98 -2.04
CA HIS A 97 -15.59 -8.07 -1.06
C HIS A 97 -15.20 -7.57 0.33
N LEU A 98 -14.36 -6.54 0.40
CA LEU A 98 -13.89 -5.97 1.66
C LEU A 98 -14.90 -4.95 2.20
N PRO A 99 -14.96 -4.75 3.54
CA PRO A 99 -15.82 -3.73 4.14
C PRO A 99 -15.60 -2.36 3.52
N ARG A 100 -16.69 -1.64 3.25
CA ARG A 100 -16.59 -0.26 2.79
C ARG A 100 -16.08 0.62 3.93
N LEU A 101 -15.20 1.55 3.62
CA LEU A 101 -14.70 2.53 4.57
C LEU A 101 -15.56 3.80 4.50
N SER A 102 -15.53 4.57 5.57
CA SER A 102 -16.35 5.75 5.83
C SER A 102 -16.11 6.92 4.87
N GLY A 103 -15.00 6.94 4.14
CA GLY A 103 -14.55 8.11 3.38
C GLY A 103 -13.83 9.15 4.26
N ALA A 104 -13.78 8.96 5.58
CA ALA A 104 -13.13 9.90 6.49
C ALA A 104 -11.62 9.97 6.23
N LEU A 105 -11.09 11.19 6.20
CA LEU A 105 -9.70 11.46 5.84
C LEU A 105 -8.68 10.77 6.77
N LEU A 106 -9.01 10.66 8.06
CA LEU A 106 -8.14 10.14 9.11
C LEU A 106 -8.61 8.82 9.73
N LEU A 107 -9.51 8.10 9.04
CA LEU A 107 -10.02 6.78 9.49
C LEU A 107 -10.67 6.78 10.88
N GLY A 108 -11.22 7.91 11.33
CA GLY A 108 -11.81 8.07 12.66
C GLY A 108 -12.86 7.00 12.98
N PRO A 109 -13.88 6.78 12.12
CA PRO A 109 -14.86 5.72 12.30
C PRO A 109 -14.25 4.32 12.37
N GLU A 110 -13.26 4.02 11.53
CA GLU A 110 -12.58 2.72 11.50
C GLU A 110 -11.76 2.46 12.76
N PHE A 111 -11.14 3.49 13.35
CA PHE A 111 -10.46 3.37 14.64
C PHE A 111 -11.43 3.26 15.80
N ALA A 112 -12.57 3.95 15.76
CA ALA A 112 -13.59 3.86 16.79
C ALA A 112 -14.24 2.47 16.84
N GLN A 113 -14.51 1.86 15.67
CA GLN A 113 -15.19 0.57 15.57
C GLN A 113 -14.24 -0.62 15.61
N HIS A 114 -13.06 -0.51 14.99
CA HIS A 114 -12.14 -1.62 14.77
C HIS A 114 -10.67 -1.24 15.06
N PRO A 115 -10.33 -0.75 16.26
CA PRO A 115 -9.03 -0.14 16.54
C PRO A 115 -7.84 -1.06 16.25
N GLU A 116 -7.89 -2.33 16.66
CA GLU A 116 -6.79 -3.27 16.43
C GLU A 116 -6.60 -3.61 14.96
N THR A 117 -7.70 -3.95 14.26
CA THR A 117 -7.66 -4.29 12.83
C THR A 117 -7.19 -3.11 12.00
N THR A 118 -7.70 -1.91 12.29
CA THR A 118 -7.32 -0.68 11.59
C THR A 118 -5.84 -0.37 11.84
N ARG A 119 -5.36 -0.48 13.08
CA ARG A 119 -3.95 -0.27 13.42
C ARG A 119 -3.02 -1.28 12.74
N LEU A 120 -3.35 -2.57 12.77
CA LEU A 120 -2.56 -3.61 12.11
C LEU A 120 -2.46 -3.32 10.61
N LYS A 121 -3.59 -3.05 9.96
CA LYS A 121 -3.61 -2.83 8.52
C LYS A 121 -2.86 -1.56 8.13
N LEU A 122 -3.07 -0.47 8.87
CA LEU A 122 -2.39 0.80 8.61
C LEU A 122 -0.88 0.69 8.84
N ASN A 123 -0.45 0.08 9.94
CA ASN A 123 0.95 0.12 10.37
C ASN A 123 1.78 -1.04 9.81
N ARG A 124 1.15 -2.13 9.37
CA ARG A 124 1.85 -3.35 8.92
C ARG A 124 1.45 -3.75 7.51
N LEU A 125 0.16 -3.94 7.25
CA LEU A 125 -0.28 -4.47 5.94
C LEU A 125 -0.05 -3.46 4.82
N VAL A 126 -0.46 -2.19 4.98
CA VAL A 126 -0.30 -1.16 3.94
C VAL A 126 1.19 -0.97 3.61
N PRO A 127 2.12 -0.78 4.57
CA PRO A 127 3.55 -0.72 4.29
C PRO A 127 4.11 -1.96 3.60
N LEU A 128 3.68 -3.16 4.01
CA LEU A 128 4.07 -4.41 3.34
C LEU A 128 3.64 -4.40 1.88
N MET A 129 2.41 -3.98 1.58
CA MET A 129 1.90 -3.90 0.22
C MET A 129 2.64 -2.84 -0.60
N THR A 130 2.92 -1.66 -0.05
CA THR A 130 3.63 -0.61 -0.79
C THR A 130 5.06 -1.00 -1.11
N ASP A 131 5.74 -1.68 -0.18
CA ASP A 131 7.08 -2.21 -0.40
C ASP A 131 7.08 -3.31 -1.46
N ALA A 132 6.25 -4.34 -1.27
CA ALA A 132 6.21 -5.49 -2.15
C ALA A 132 5.79 -5.12 -3.59
N LEU A 133 4.95 -4.10 -3.76
CA LEU A 133 4.53 -3.61 -5.08
C LEU A 133 5.43 -2.50 -5.62
N GLY A 134 6.36 -1.96 -4.84
CA GLY A 134 7.20 -0.84 -5.26
C GLY A 134 6.39 0.41 -5.61
N VAL A 135 5.26 0.64 -4.94
CA VAL A 135 4.37 1.78 -5.19
C VAL A 135 4.50 2.83 -4.09
N LYS A 136 4.24 4.09 -4.45
CA LYS A 136 4.35 5.20 -3.50
C LYS A 136 3.31 5.04 -2.39
N PRO A 137 3.66 5.18 -1.10
CA PRO A 137 2.69 5.28 -0.02
C PRO A 137 1.73 6.45 -0.20
N PHE A 138 0.52 6.31 0.33
CA PHE A 138 -0.47 7.38 0.31
C PHE A 138 0.04 8.65 1.00
N SER A 139 -0.13 9.79 0.35
CA SER A 139 0.11 11.10 0.91
C SER A 139 -1.21 11.83 1.11
N ILE A 140 -1.47 12.28 2.34
CA ILE A 140 -2.64 13.09 2.67
C ILE A 140 -2.64 14.46 1.98
N ILE A 141 -1.44 14.99 1.71
CA ILE A 141 -1.26 16.30 1.05
C ILE A 141 -1.66 16.20 -0.41
N THR A 142 -1.15 15.19 -1.13
CA THR A 142 -1.44 15.04 -2.57
C THR A 142 -2.69 14.20 -2.84
N ARG A 143 -3.25 13.54 -1.81
CA ARG A 143 -4.36 12.58 -1.89
C ARG A 143 -4.14 11.49 -2.94
N ARG A 144 -2.89 11.00 -3.04
CA ARG A 144 -2.44 10.03 -4.04
C ARG A 144 -1.50 9.02 -3.41
N GLY A 145 -1.36 7.87 -4.06
CA GLY A 145 -0.51 6.77 -3.62
C GLY A 145 -1.30 5.67 -2.93
N PHE A 146 -0.61 4.58 -2.61
CA PHE A 146 -1.20 3.36 -2.11
C PHE A 146 -1.57 3.46 -0.62
N GLY A 147 -2.83 3.18 -0.30
CA GLY A 147 -3.38 3.23 1.05
C GLY A 147 -4.61 2.36 1.22
N CYS A 148 -5.42 2.63 2.24
CA CYS A 148 -6.59 1.80 2.57
C CYS A 148 -7.55 1.65 1.37
N TYR A 149 -7.77 2.73 0.62
CA TYR A 149 -8.66 2.76 -0.54
C TYR A 149 -8.07 2.14 -1.81
N SER A 150 -6.81 1.69 -1.78
CA SER A 150 -6.25 0.85 -2.85
C SER A 150 -6.77 -0.58 -2.79
N CYS A 151 -7.35 -1.00 -1.64
CA CYS A 151 -8.01 -2.30 -1.48
C CYS A 151 -9.52 -2.14 -1.22
N HIS A 152 -9.89 -1.18 -0.39
CA HIS A 152 -11.27 -0.95 0.03
C HIS A 152 -11.98 0.09 -0.83
N LEU A 153 -13.29 -0.06 -1.01
CA LEU A 153 -14.15 1.00 -1.52
C LEU A 153 -14.55 1.94 -0.36
N GLY A 154 -14.82 3.21 -0.67
CA GLY A 154 -15.50 4.13 0.26
C GLY A 154 -17.01 3.97 0.22
N PRO A 155 -17.80 4.94 0.74
CA PRO A 155 -19.25 4.80 0.85
C PRO A 155 -19.92 4.58 -0.50
N ASP A 156 -19.57 5.38 -1.52
CA ASP A 156 -20.24 5.36 -2.82
C ASP A 156 -19.37 4.85 -3.97
N GLY A 157 -18.09 4.57 -3.71
CA GLY A 157 -17.18 4.01 -4.74
C GLY A 157 -15.71 4.16 -4.39
N PRO A 158 -14.81 4.11 -5.38
CA PRO A 158 -13.41 4.49 -5.21
C PRO A 158 -13.30 5.94 -4.71
N VAL A 159 -12.46 6.19 -3.69
CA VAL A 159 -12.33 7.53 -3.06
C VAL A 159 -11.03 8.24 -3.44
N PHE A 160 -9.91 7.53 -3.42
CA PHE A 160 -8.61 8.09 -3.79
C PHE A 160 -8.05 7.35 -5.00
N GLY A 161 -7.60 8.11 -6.00
CA GLY A 161 -6.98 7.58 -7.20
C GLY A 161 -5.56 7.09 -6.91
N ASN A 162 -5.28 5.86 -7.30
CA ASN A 162 -3.91 5.40 -7.52
C ASN A 162 -3.46 5.85 -8.91
#